data_AF-A0A0M3HID6-F1
#
_entry.id   AF-A0A0M3HID6-F1
#
_cell.length_a   1.000
_cell.length_b   1.000
_cell.length_c   1.000
_cell.angle_alpha   90.00
_cell.angle_beta   90.00
_cell.angle_gamma   90.00
#
_symmetry.space_group_name_H-M   'P 1'
#
loop_
_entity.id
_entity.type
_entity.pdbx_description
1 polymer ?
#
loop_
_entity_poly.entity_id
_entity_poly.type
_entity_poly.pdbx_seq_one_letter_code
_entity_poly.pdbx_strand_id
1 'polypeptide(L)' 'MEHFIPFGIGKRQCAGEPLARVELFLIFTNLLRKYRLEVPPDGYLPNLDPIPAALAFPRNYNVKIVPL' A
#
# COMPACT_ATOMS: atom_id res chain seq x y z
N MET A 1 -14.27 -15.00 13.20
CA MET A 1 -13.94 -13.88 12.28
C MET A 1 -12.78 -13.13 12.88
N GLU A 2 -11.55 -13.64 12.75
CA GLU A 2 -10.33 -12.98 13.27
C GLU A 2 -9.11 -13.41 12.45
N HIS A 3 -9.08 -13.11 11.15
CA HIS A 3 -7.93 -13.46 10.30
C HIS A 3 -7.38 -12.25 9.56
N PHE A 4 -7.19 -11.14 10.27
CA PHE A 4 -6.39 -10.02 9.79
C PHE A 4 -5.25 -9.74 10.76
N ILE A 5 -4.07 -10.32 10.49
CA ILE A 5 -2.89 -10.27 11.36
C ILE A 5 -1.66 -9.76 10.56
N PRO A 6 -1.71 -8.54 9.99
CA PRO A 6 -0.62 -8.03 9.15
C PRO A 6 0.66 -7.69 9.92
N PHE A 7 0.57 -7.53 11.25
CA PHE A 7 1.69 -7.13 12.12
C PHE A 7 2.11 -8.22 13.12
N GLY A 8 1.59 -9.45 12.95
CA GLY A 8 1.76 -10.52 13.93
C GLY A 8 0.87 -10.34 15.18
N ILE A 9 1.03 -11.24 16.15
CA ILE A 9 0.29 -11.24 17.42
C ILE A 9 1.17 -11.77 18.55
N GLY A 10 0.96 -11.28 19.78
CA GLY A 10 1.64 -11.77 20.99
C GLY A 10 3.02 -11.12 21.22
N LYS A 11 3.90 -11.83 21.94
CA LYS A 11 5.18 -11.28 22.47
C LYS A 11 6.15 -10.76 21.40
N ARG A 12 5.99 -11.17 20.14
CA ARG A 12 6.83 -10.78 19.00
C ARG A 12 6.04 -10.02 17.92
N GLN A 13 4.86 -9.48 18.26
CA GLN A 13 4.14 -8.57 17.38
C GLN A 13 5.03 -7.38 16.98
N CYS A 14 4.78 -6.81 15.80
CA CYS A 14 5.55 -5.69 15.29
C CYS A 14 5.47 -4.52 16.28
N ALA A 15 6.61 -4.15 16.87
CA ALA A 15 6.70 -3.01 17.78
C ALA A 15 6.33 -1.68 17.10
N GLY A 16 6.41 -1.63 15.76
CA GLY A 16 6.04 -0.49 14.94
C GLY A 16 4.56 -0.40 14.56
N GLU A 17 3.69 -1.34 14.95
CA GLU A 17 2.27 -1.34 14.53
C GLU A 17 1.54 -0.01 14.81
N PRO A 18 1.64 0.62 16.00
CA PRO A 18 0.96 1.88 16.26
C PRO A 18 1.43 3.00 15.30
N LEU A 19 2.74 3.06 15.03
CA LEU A 19 3.31 4.05 14.11
C LEU A 19 2.88 3.76 12.67
N ALA A 20 3.00 2.51 12.21
CA ALA A 20 2.63 2.11 10.86
C ALA A 20 1.16 2.42 10.56
N ARG A 21 0.24 2.19 11.51
CA ARG A 21 -1.18 2.55 11.34
C ARG A 21 -1.38 4.06 11.14
N VAL A 22 -0.67 4.89 11.89
CA VAL A 22 -0.73 6.36 11.76
C VAL A 22 -0.14 6.80 10.43
N GLU A 23 1.03 6.30 10.06
CA GLU A 23 1.69 6.64 8.80
C GLU A 23 0.85 6.25 7.59
N LEU A 24 0.35 5.01 7.55
CA LEU A 24 -0.53 4.55 6.47
C LEU A 24 -1.76 5.46 6.36
N PHE A 25 -2.44 5.74 7.47
CA PHE A 25 -3.61 6.62 7.45
C PHE A 25 -3.26 8.02 6.91
N LEU A 26 -2.22 8.65 7.45
CA LEU A 26 -1.84 10.01 7.05
C LEU A 26 -1.37 10.08 5.59
N ILE A 27 -0.53 9.14 5.14
CA ILE A 27 0.00 9.14 3.78
C ILE A 27 -1.13 8.89 2.78
N PHE A 28 -1.93 7.85 2.97
CA PHE A 28 -3.00 7.51 2.02
C PHE A 28 -4.09 8.57 1.99
N THR A 29 -4.52 9.10 3.15
CA THR A 29 -5.55 10.14 3.16
C THR A 29 -5.05 11.44 2.52
N ASN A 30 -3.81 11.87 2.78
CA ASN A 30 -3.27 13.06 2.13
C ASN A 30 -3.12 12.87 0.62
N LEU A 31 -2.69 11.68 0.16
CA LEU A 31 -2.56 11.37 -1.26
C LEU A 31 -3.93 11.43 -1.95
N LEU A 32 -4.91 10.71 -1.42
CA LEU A 32 -6.25 10.59 -2.01
C LEU A 32 -7.09 11.88 -1.90
N ARG A 33 -6.80 12.75 -0.93
CA ARG A 33 -7.47 14.05 -0.78
C ARG A 33 -6.91 15.14 -1.67
N LYS A 34 -5.69 14.99 -2.20
CA LYS A 34 -5.02 16.01 -3.02
C LYS A 34 -4.85 15.60 -4.48
N TYR A 35 -4.88 14.31 -4.77
CA TYR A 35 -4.60 13.80 -6.10
C TYR A 35 -5.57 12.69 -6.50
N ARG A 36 -5.82 12.63 -7.81
CA ARG A 36 -6.44 11.52 -8.50
C ARG A 36 -5.35 10.65 -9.11
N LEU A 37 -5.42 9.35 -8.82
CA LEU A 37 -4.52 8.35 -9.38
C LEU A 37 -5.19 7.74 -10.61
N GLU A 38 -4.53 7.85 -11.77
CA GLU A 38 -5.01 7.34 -13.05
C GLU A 38 -4.05 6.33 -13.65
N VAL A 39 -4.59 5.49 -14.54
CA VAL A 39 -3.78 4.74 -15.50
C VAL A 39 -3.16 5.74 -16.49
N PRO A 40 -1.84 5.65 -16.77
CA PRO A 40 -1.22 6.47 -17.81
C PRO A 40 -1.90 6.27 -19.17
N PRO A 41 -1.86 7.27 -20.10
CA PRO A 41 -2.54 7.18 -21.39
C PRO A 41 -2.16 5.96 -22.25
N ASP A 42 -0.93 5.50 -22.11
CA ASP A 42 -0.31 4.34 -22.78
C ASP A 42 -0.09 3.16 -21.81
N GLY A 43 -0.63 3.27 -20.60
CA GLY A 43 -0.46 2.29 -19.53
C GLY A 43 -1.57 1.25 -19.44
N TYR A 44 -1.38 0.29 -18.55
CA TYR A 44 -2.35 -0.73 -18.19
C TYR A 44 -2.51 -0.78 -16.66
N LEU A 45 -3.60 -1.37 -16.18
CA LEU A 45 -3.78 -1.60 -14.75
C LEU A 45 -2.65 -2.49 -14.19
N PRO A 46 -2.16 -2.22 -12.97
CA PRO A 46 -1.10 -3.03 -12.37
C PRO A 46 -1.48 -4.51 -12.31
N ASN A 47 -0.54 -5.39 -12.67
CA ASN A 47 -0.68 -6.81 -12.37
C ASN A 47 -0.54 -6.99 -10.85
N LEU A 48 -1.53 -7.64 -10.23
CA LEU A 48 -1.63 -7.81 -8.78
C LEU A 48 -0.91 -9.07 -8.26
N ASP A 49 -0.38 -9.91 -9.14
CA ASP A 49 0.44 -11.06 -8.76
C ASP A 49 1.74 -10.56 -8.12
N PRO A 50 2.02 -10.95 -6.86
CA PRO A 50 3.23 -10.53 -6.18
C PRO A 50 4.48 -11.14 -6.83
N ILE A 51 5.61 -10.45 -6.72
CA ILE A 51 6.92 -11.05 -6.98
C ILE A 51 7.31 -11.87 -5.74
N PRO A 52 7.50 -13.20 -5.84
CA PRO A 52 7.95 -14.00 -4.71
C PRO A 52 9.37 -13.63 -4.30
N ALA A 53 9.54 -13.07 -3.11
CA ALA A 53 10.83 -12.75 -2.50
C ALA A 53 10.71 -12.83 -0.96
N ALA A 54 11.78 -12.46 -0.24
CA ALA A 54 11.76 -12.42 1.23
C ALA A 54 10.65 -11.51 1.80
N LEU A 55 10.23 -10.50 1.02
CA LEU A 55 9.02 -9.70 1.21
C LEU A 55 8.23 -9.74 -0.10
N ALA A 56 6.90 -9.71 -0.01
CA ALA A 56 6.05 -9.61 -1.20
C ALA A 56 6.09 -8.18 -1.73
N PHE A 57 6.57 -8.01 -2.97
CA PHE A 57 6.59 -6.71 -3.64
C PHE A 57 5.61 -6.71 -4.82
N PRO A 58 4.94 -5.58 -5.08
CA PRO A 58 4.21 -5.40 -6.33
C PRO A 58 5.20 -5.42 -7.50
N ARG A 59 4.72 -5.78 -8.69
CA ARG A 59 5.48 -5.56 -9.93
C ARG A 59 5.60 -4.06 -10.19
N ASN A 60 6.61 -3.65 -10.95
CA ASN A 60 6.73 -2.25 -11.35
C ASN A 60 5.55 -1.85 -12.24
N TYR A 61 4.90 -0.74 -11.90
CA TYR A 61 3.82 -0.14 -12.69
C TYR A 61 3.93 1.38 -12.65
N ASN A 62 3.41 2.04 -13.68
CA ASN A 62 3.35 3.49 -13.77
C ASN A 62 1.97 3.98 -13.32
N VAL A 63 1.95 5.11 -12.63
CA VAL A 63 0.71 5.80 -12.21
C VAL A 63 0.80 7.24 -12.68
N LYS A 64 -0.28 7.73 -13.29
CA LYS A 64 -0.43 9.15 -13.58
C LYS A 64 -1.09 9.81 -12.36
N ILE A 65 -0.41 10.78 -11.77
CA ILE A 65 -0.88 11.52 -10.59
C ILE A 65 -1.38 12.88 -11.06
N VAL A 66 -2.66 13.18 -10.87
CA VAL A 66 -3.29 14.44 -11.28
C VAL A 66 -3.77 15.17 -10.03
N PRO A 67 -3.40 16.44 -9.79
CA PRO A 67 -4.00 17.23 -8.71
C PRO A 67 -5.53 17.26 -8.84
N LEU A 68 -6.22 17.16 -7.70
CA LEU A 68 -7.68 17.35 -7.65
C LEU A 68 -8.07 18.80 -7.90
#